data_AF-A0A356IXA2-F1
#
_entry.id   AF-A0A356IXA2-F1
#
_cell.length_a   1.000
_cell.length_b   1.000
_cell.length_c   1.000
_cell.angle_alpha   90.00
_cell.angle_beta   90.00
_cell.angle_gamma   90.00
#
_symmetry.space_group_name_H-M   'P 1'
#
loop_
_entity.id
_entity.type
_entity.pdbx_description
1 polymer ?
#
loop_
_entity_poly.entity_id
_entity_poly.type
_entity_poly.pdbx_seq_one_letter_code
_entity_poly.pdbx_strand_id
1 'polypeptide(L)'
;MGLSRDQVGPSQECDRAAVPHKIKAGDIGTEKALVVMRDSMIPLVKKIPNVKGATLIYSQWDGYIRDKKKASVFWDFIQANDLRLEHIHTSGHATVGILKQLASALKPKRIIPIHTERPERFKEYFGKSVMAVEDGQLIEI
;
A
#
# COMPACT_ATOMS: atom_id res chain seq x y z
N MET A 1 -32.05 -47.00 -14.13
CA MET A 1 -31.37 -47.32 -12.86
C MET A 1 -30.50 -46.13 -12.50
N GLY A 2 -31.01 -45.25 -11.63
CA GLY A 2 -30.29 -44.08 -11.17
C GLY A 2 -29.26 -44.47 -10.12
N LEU A 3 -28.02 -44.02 -10.29
CA LEU A 3 -27.00 -44.11 -9.26
C LEU A 3 -27.11 -42.87 -8.37
N SER A 4 -27.45 -43.11 -7.11
CA SER A 4 -27.63 -42.12 -6.06
C SER A 4 -26.33 -41.37 -5.77
N ARG A 5 -26.41 -40.03 -5.80
CA ARG A 5 -25.40 -39.12 -5.28
C ARG A 5 -25.74 -38.84 -3.82
N ASP A 6 -25.32 -39.71 -2.92
CA ASP A 6 -25.28 -39.42 -1.49
C ASP A 6 -24.17 -40.29 -0.91
N GLN A 7 -23.02 -39.67 -0.60
CA GLN A 7 -22.05 -39.97 0.47
C GLN A 7 -20.81 -39.08 0.27
N VAL A 8 -20.99 -37.76 0.39
CA VAL A 8 -19.84 -36.85 0.63
C VAL A 8 -19.66 -36.81 2.14
N GLY A 9 -18.74 -37.64 2.64
CA GLY A 9 -18.30 -37.59 4.04
C GLY A 9 -17.71 -36.22 4.39
N PRO A 10 -17.65 -35.86 5.68
CA PRO A 10 -17.19 -34.54 6.10
C PRO A 10 -15.78 -34.30 5.56
N SER A 11 -15.62 -33.18 4.85
CA SER A 11 -14.33 -32.66 4.44
C SER A 11 -13.43 -32.63 5.67
N GLN A 12 -12.39 -33.47 5.69
CA GLN A 12 -11.39 -33.47 6.73
C GLN A 12 -10.86 -32.04 6.87
N GLU A 13 -11.18 -31.41 8.00
CA GLU A 13 -10.50 -30.22 8.46
C GLU A 13 -9.03 -30.62 8.57
N CYS A 14 -8.21 -30.11 7.66
CA CYS A 14 -6.78 -30.35 7.65
C CYS A 14 -6.21 -29.62 8.87
N ASP A 15 -6.14 -30.35 9.97
CA ASP A 15 -5.56 -29.92 11.23
C ASP A 15 -4.06 -29.73 11.02
N ARG A 16 -3.68 -28.52 10.61
CA ARG A 16 -2.27 -28.15 10.37
C ARG A 16 -1.57 -28.11 11.73
N ALA A 17 -0.62 -29.03 11.92
CA ALA A 17 0.26 -29.09 13.08
C ALA A 17 0.71 -27.68 13.54
N ALA A 18 0.70 -27.46 14.86
CA ALA A 18 1.05 -26.19 15.47
C ALA A 18 2.49 -25.79 15.09
N VAL A 19 2.61 -24.70 14.34
CA VAL A 19 3.92 -24.13 13.97
C VAL A 19 4.47 -23.41 15.22
N PRO A 20 5.67 -23.79 15.72
CA PRO A 20 6.14 -23.46 17.07
C PRO A 20 6.35 -21.96 17.36
N HIS A 21 6.32 -21.11 16.34
CA HIS A 21 6.50 -19.65 16.48
C HIS A 21 5.35 -18.85 15.85
N LYS A 22 4.22 -19.50 15.57
CA LYS A 22 3.07 -18.83 14.95
C LYS A 22 2.27 -18.08 16.01
N ILE A 23 2.33 -16.75 15.94
CA ILE A 23 1.48 -15.85 16.71
C ILE A 23 0.06 -15.87 16.12
N LYS A 24 -0.93 -16.16 16.95
CA LYS A 24 -2.36 -16.10 16.62
C LYS A 24 -2.94 -14.78 17.12
N ALA A 25 -4.12 -14.42 16.62
CA ALA A 25 -4.79 -13.18 17.03
C ALA A 25 -5.05 -13.11 18.54
N GLY A 26 -5.41 -14.24 19.18
CA GLY A 26 -5.64 -14.31 20.62
C GLY A 26 -4.37 -14.20 21.47
N ASP A 27 -3.19 -14.42 20.87
CA ASP A 27 -1.91 -14.21 21.55
C ASP A 27 -1.53 -12.71 21.57
N ILE A 28 -2.24 -11.89 20.80
CA ILE A 28 -2.07 -10.44 20.72
C ILE A 28 -3.18 -9.79 21.56
N GLY A 29 -2.88 -8.71 22.29
CA GLY A 29 -3.89 -7.96 23.06
C GLY A 29 -4.04 -8.37 24.53
N THR A 30 -3.22 -9.31 25.01
CA THR A 30 -3.00 -9.57 26.45
C THR A 30 -2.19 -8.45 27.10
N GLU A 31 -1.29 -7.81 26.33
CA GLU A 31 -0.50 -6.64 26.69
C GLU A 31 -0.55 -5.58 25.58
N LYS A 32 0.05 -4.41 25.81
CA LYS A 32 0.21 -3.39 24.77
C LYS A 32 1.06 -3.96 23.62
N ALA A 33 0.55 -3.91 22.40
CA ALA A 33 1.23 -4.43 21.22
C ALA A 33 1.26 -3.39 20.10
N LEU A 34 2.35 -3.37 19.35
CA LEU A 34 2.45 -2.72 18.05
C LEU A 34 2.38 -3.79 16.96
N VAL A 35 1.38 -3.68 16.07
CA VAL A 35 1.19 -4.64 14.98
C VAL A 35 1.50 -3.94 13.67
N VAL A 36 2.61 -4.32 13.03
CA VAL A 36 2.89 -3.93 11.66
C VAL A 36 2.15 -4.90 10.74
N MET A 37 1.23 -4.37 9.93
CA MET A 37 0.38 -5.19 9.08
C MET A 37 0.29 -4.66 7.65
N ARG A 38 -0.01 -5.58 6.73
CA ARG A 38 -0.53 -5.26 5.39
C ARG A 38 -2.05 -5.37 5.39
N ASP A 39 -2.72 -4.73 4.44
CA ASP A 39 -4.18 -4.72 4.33
C ASP A 39 -4.79 -6.13 4.29
N SER A 40 -4.11 -7.09 3.65
CA SER A 40 -4.57 -8.48 3.60
C SER A 40 -4.61 -9.18 4.98
N MET A 41 -4.05 -8.57 6.02
CA MET A 41 -4.07 -9.10 7.39
C MET A 41 -5.25 -8.58 8.22
N ILE A 42 -6.05 -7.64 7.69
CA ILE A 42 -7.26 -7.13 8.36
C ILE A 42 -8.17 -8.26 8.89
N PRO A 43 -8.44 -9.38 8.16
CA PRO A 43 -9.26 -10.47 8.69
C PRO A 43 -8.68 -11.14 9.95
N LEU A 44 -7.36 -11.14 10.13
CA LEU A 44 -6.70 -11.64 11.33
C LEU A 44 -6.69 -10.58 12.44
N VAL A 45 -6.39 -9.33 12.11
CA VAL A 45 -6.34 -8.23 13.07
C VAL A 45 -7.71 -7.95 13.69
N LYS A 46 -8.80 -8.11 12.92
CA LYS A 46 -10.18 -8.07 13.42
C LYS A 46 -10.47 -9.09 14.53
N LYS A 47 -9.69 -10.17 14.63
CA LYS A 47 -9.85 -11.23 15.64
C LYS A 47 -9.00 -10.99 16.89
N ILE A 48 -8.20 -9.93 16.92
CA ILE A 48 -7.37 -9.59 18.08
C ILE A 48 -8.31 -9.09 19.20
N PRO A 49 -8.26 -9.68 20.41
CA PRO A 49 -8.96 -9.16 21.57
C PRO A 49 -8.66 -7.67 21.80
N ASN A 50 -9.69 -6.90 22.17
CA ASN A 50 -9.54 -5.48 22.50
C ASN A 50 -9.00 -4.58 21.37
N VAL A 51 -9.19 -4.95 20.10
CA VAL A 51 -8.82 -4.09 18.96
C VAL A 51 -9.67 -2.82 18.86
N LYS A 52 -10.88 -2.83 19.44
CA LYS A 52 -11.79 -1.67 19.43
C LYS A 52 -11.16 -0.47 20.13
N GLY A 53 -11.22 0.71 19.50
CA GLY A 53 -10.65 1.94 20.06
C GLY A 53 -9.13 2.05 19.96
N ALA A 54 -8.46 1.10 19.28
CA ALA A 54 -7.03 1.16 19.02
C ALA A 54 -6.67 2.29 18.03
N THR A 55 -5.40 2.68 18.02
CA THR A 55 -4.86 3.63 17.04
C THR A 55 -4.31 2.88 15.83
N LEU A 56 -4.76 3.26 14.64
CA LEU A 56 -4.23 2.82 13.36
C LEU A 56 -3.34 3.91 12.78
N ILE A 57 -2.03 3.66 12.73
CA ILE A 57 -1.08 4.55 12.06
C ILE A 57 -1.01 4.14 10.59
N TYR A 58 -1.54 4.99 9.72
CA TYR A 58 -1.43 4.82 8.29
C TYR A 58 -0.20 5.59 7.79
N SER A 59 0.87 4.86 7.46
CA SER A 59 2.15 5.43 7.03
C SER A 59 2.37 5.40 5.51
N GLN A 60 1.29 5.26 4.75
CA GLN A 60 1.32 5.15 3.29
C GLN A 60 0.72 6.40 2.64
N TRP A 61 0.81 6.48 1.31
CA TRP A 61 0.19 7.57 0.56
C TRP A 61 -1.33 7.57 0.77
N ASP A 62 -1.89 8.73 1.09
CA ASP A 62 -3.33 8.88 1.34
C ASP A 62 -4.19 8.60 0.11
N GLY A 63 -3.62 8.76 -1.09
CA GLY A 63 -4.29 8.46 -2.36
C GLY A 63 -4.85 7.05 -2.45
N TYR A 64 -4.22 6.05 -1.81
CA TYR A 64 -4.72 4.67 -1.81
C TYR A 64 -6.00 4.48 -0.99
N ILE A 65 -6.24 5.31 0.03
CA ILE A 65 -7.42 5.23 0.91
C ILE A 65 -8.41 6.37 0.69
N ARG A 66 -8.07 7.36 -0.14
CA ARG A 66 -8.90 8.53 -0.44
C ARG A 66 -10.24 8.13 -1.07
N ASP A 67 -10.21 7.15 -1.98
CA ASP A 67 -11.43 6.56 -2.53
C ASP A 67 -11.96 5.48 -1.56
N LYS A 68 -12.96 5.87 -0.76
CA LYS A 68 -13.55 4.97 0.24
C LYS A 68 -14.20 3.73 -0.37
N LYS A 69 -14.65 3.76 -1.62
CA LYS A 69 -15.26 2.60 -2.28
C LYS A 69 -14.20 1.57 -2.64
N LYS A 70 -13.06 2.02 -3.17
CA LYS A 70 -11.93 1.14 -3.51
C LYS A 70 -11.24 0.59 -2.25
N ALA A 71 -11.17 1.40 -1.20
CA ALA A 71 -10.60 1.01 0.09
C ALA A 71 -11.66 0.57 1.12
N SER A 72 -12.80 0.01 0.66
CA SER A 72 -13.95 -0.30 1.53
C SER A 72 -13.59 -1.23 2.68
N VAL A 73 -12.86 -2.31 2.43
CA VAL A 73 -12.40 -3.26 3.47
C VAL A 73 -11.64 -2.57 4.60
N PHE A 74 -10.82 -1.58 4.26
CA PHE A 74 -10.02 -0.79 5.21
C PHE A 74 -10.91 0.16 6.01
N TRP A 75 -11.80 0.91 5.35
CA TRP A 75 -12.73 1.83 6.01
C TRP A 75 -13.77 1.13 6.88
N ASP A 76 -14.29 -0.02 6.43
CA ASP A 76 -15.21 -0.87 7.19
C ASP A 76 -14.52 -1.40 8.45
N PHE A 77 -13.23 -1.76 8.35
CA PHE A 77 -12.44 -2.16 9.50
C PHE A 77 -12.29 -1.03 10.52
N ILE A 78 -11.94 0.18 10.07
CA ILE A 78 -11.82 1.37 10.93
C ILE A 78 -13.14 1.66 11.64
N GLN A 79 -14.25 1.71 10.90
CA GLN A 79 -15.56 2.07 11.44
C GLN A 79 -16.11 1.01 12.39
N ALA A 80 -16.06 -0.27 12.01
CA ALA A 80 -16.60 -1.36 12.83
C ALA A 80 -15.86 -1.52 14.18
N ASN A 81 -14.60 -1.05 14.26
CA ASN A 81 -13.78 -1.15 15.46
C ASN A 81 -13.49 0.21 16.11
N ASP A 82 -14.14 1.29 15.67
CA ASP A 82 -13.93 2.63 16.22
C ASP A 82 -12.44 3.01 16.33
N LEU A 83 -11.68 2.75 15.26
CA LEU A 83 -10.22 2.97 15.26
C LEU A 83 -9.91 4.45 15.10
N ARG A 84 -8.94 4.95 15.88
CA ARG A 84 -8.36 6.28 15.66
C ARG A 84 -7.35 6.20 14.52
N LEU A 85 -7.65 6.84 13.39
CA LEU A 85 -6.76 6.86 12.23
C LEU A 85 -5.80 8.06 12.33
N GLU A 86 -4.50 7.77 12.38
CA GLU A 86 -3.42 8.77 12.31
C GLU A 86 -2.68 8.60 10.99
N HIS A 87 -2.61 9.65 10.17
CA HIS A 87 -1.88 9.62 8.90
C HIS A 87 -0.50 10.26 9.06
N ILE A 88 0.55 9.46 8.87
CA ILE A 88 1.94 9.91 9.02
C ILE A 88 2.73 9.45 7.80
N HIS A 89 2.77 10.25 6.74
CA HIS A 89 3.47 9.91 5.50
C HIS A 89 4.33 11.07 5.02
N THR A 90 5.54 10.74 4.55
CA THR A 90 6.40 11.68 3.83
C THR A 90 6.65 11.11 2.43
N SER A 91 6.54 11.96 1.40
CA SER A 91 6.81 11.55 0.02
C SER A 91 8.26 11.11 -0.16
N GLY A 92 8.47 10.00 -0.87
CA GLY A 92 9.80 9.55 -1.28
C GLY A 92 10.31 10.20 -2.58
N HIS A 93 9.48 11.01 -3.25
CA HIS A 93 9.87 11.67 -4.51
C HIS A 93 10.63 12.98 -4.26
N ALA A 94 11.64 13.24 -5.08
CA ALA A 94 12.37 14.50 -5.07
C ALA A 94 11.44 15.67 -5.43
N THR A 95 11.53 16.76 -4.65
CA THR A 95 10.82 18.00 -4.98
C THR A 95 11.47 18.69 -6.18
N VAL A 96 10.74 19.61 -6.82
CA VAL A 96 11.28 20.43 -7.94
C VAL A 96 12.56 21.16 -7.53
N GLY A 97 12.66 21.63 -6.27
CA GLY A 97 13.87 22.27 -5.75
C GLY A 97 15.09 21.34 -5.75
N ILE A 98 14.92 20.10 -5.28
CA ILE A 98 15.97 19.07 -5.31
C ILE A 98 16.35 18.72 -6.74
N LEU A 99 15.37 18.59 -7.65
CA LEU A 99 15.64 18.31 -9.06
C LEU A 99 16.44 19.44 -9.73
N LYS A 100 16.17 20.71 -9.38
CA LYS A 100 16.96 21.88 -9.84
C LYS A 100 18.40 21.84 -9.35
N GLN A 101 18.62 21.47 -8.09
CA GLN A 101 19.98 21.29 -7.54
C GLN A 101 20.73 20.18 -8.28
N LEU A 102 20.06 19.04 -8.53
CA LEU A 102 20.63 17.93 -9.29
C LEU A 102 21.02 18.34 -10.72
N ALA A 103 20.12 19.01 -11.44
CA ALA A 103 20.39 19.48 -12.79
C ALA A 103 21.54 20.50 -12.84
N SER A 104 21.62 21.39 -11.84
CA SER A 104 22.69 22.38 -11.73
C SER A 104 24.06 21.73 -11.50
N ALA A 105 24.12 20.69 -10.65
CA ALA A 105 25.34 19.95 -10.36
C ALA A 105 25.82 19.15 -11.58
N LEU A 106 24.92 18.50 -12.31
CA LEU A 106 25.26 17.63 -13.45
C LEU A 106 25.47 18.38 -14.77
N LYS A 107 24.86 19.55 -14.95
CA LYS A 107 24.87 20.34 -16.20
C LYS A 107 24.57 19.47 -17.44
N PRO A 108 23.45 18.71 -17.45
CA PRO A 108 23.16 17.78 -18.54
C PRO A 108 22.88 18.52 -19.85
N LYS A 109 23.30 17.93 -20.98
CA LYS A 109 22.95 18.45 -22.32
C LYS A 109 21.46 18.28 -22.64
N ARG A 110 20.84 17.22 -22.13
CA ARG A 110 19.42 16.91 -22.29
C ARG A 110 18.85 16.35 -20.99
N ILE A 111 17.60 16.68 -20.70
CA ILE A 111 16.81 16.17 -19.56
C ILE A 111 15.58 15.49 -20.14
N ILE A 112 15.39 14.21 -19.83
CA ILE A 112 14.22 13.45 -20.24
C ILE A 112 13.41 13.15 -18.97
N PRO A 113 12.26 13.81 -18.76
CA PRO A 113 11.40 13.52 -17.62
C PRO A 113 10.83 12.10 -17.75
N ILE A 114 10.97 11.31 -16.70
CA ILE A 114 10.37 9.97 -16.59
C ILE A 114 9.46 9.91 -15.37
N HIS A 115 8.54 8.96 -15.33
CA HIS A 115 7.65 8.72 -14.20
C HIS A 115 6.84 9.96 -13.78
N THR A 116 6.27 10.65 -14.77
CA THR A 116 5.40 11.82 -14.61
C THR A 116 4.28 11.77 -15.65
N GLU A 117 3.08 12.18 -15.26
CA GLU A 117 1.96 12.33 -16.20
C GLU A 117 2.02 13.64 -17.00
N ARG A 118 2.94 14.53 -16.64
CA ARG A 118 3.08 15.88 -17.23
C ARG A 118 4.53 16.23 -17.56
N PRO A 119 5.19 15.49 -18.47
CA PRO A 119 6.58 15.74 -18.84
C PRO A 119 6.77 17.14 -19.46
N GLU A 120 5.74 17.71 -20.09
CA GLU A 120 5.76 19.05 -20.68
C GLU A 120 6.03 20.15 -19.65
N ARG A 121 5.55 20.00 -18.41
CA ARG A 121 5.75 20.99 -17.34
C ARG A 121 7.20 21.12 -16.92
N PHE A 122 8.05 20.11 -17.18
CA PHE A 122 9.47 20.22 -16.88
C PHE A 122 10.15 21.32 -17.69
N LYS A 123 9.61 21.68 -18.87
CA LYS A 123 10.11 22.82 -19.66
C LYS A 123 10.01 24.15 -18.88
N GLU A 124 9.01 24.30 -18.01
CA GLU A 124 8.86 25.48 -17.13
C GLU A 124 10.01 25.59 -16.11
N TYR A 125 10.59 24.45 -15.70
CA TYR A 125 11.61 24.40 -14.64
C TYR A 125 13.04 24.33 -15.17
N PHE A 126 13.27 23.67 -16.31
CA PHE A 126 14.60 23.37 -16.84
C PHE A 126 14.82 23.86 -18.28
N GLY A 127 13.82 24.54 -18.86
CA GLY A 127 13.91 25.21 -20.14
C GLY A 127 14.15 24.26 -21.32
N LYS A 128 14.98 24.72 -22.27
CA LYS A 128 15.22 24.05 -23.56
C LYS A 128 16.00 22.74 -23.47
N SER A 129 16.59 22.44 -22.31
CA SER A 129 17.28 21.16 -22.08
C SER A 129 16.30 19.98 -22.01
N VAL A 130 15.01 20.25 -21.80
CA VAL A 130 13.98 19.22 -21.64
C VAL A 130 13.51 18.67 -22.98
N MET A 131 13.63 17.35 -23.11
CA MET A 131 13.04 16.57 -24.19
C MET A 131 11.94 15.68 -23.58
N ALA A 132 10.68 16.07 -23.79
CA ALA A 132 9.54 15.24 -23.44
C ALA A 132 9.41 14.14 -24.49
N VAL A 133 9.29 12.90 -24.05
CA VAL A 133 9.19 11.71 -24.89
C VAL A 133 7.94 10.93 -24.51
N GLU A 134 7.36 10.24 -25.49
CA GLU A 134 6.21 9.36 -25.29
C GLU A 134 6.67 7.92 -25.04
N ASP A 135 5.78 7.12 -24.44
CA ASP A 135 6.03 5.70 -24.19
C ASP A 135 6.30 4.96 -25.51
N GLY A 136 7.42 4.25 -25.59
CA GLY A 136 7.84 3.51 -26.79
C GLY A 136 8.54 4.35 -27.86
N GLN A 137 8.71 5.67 -27.66
CA GLN A 137 9.44 6.52 -28.58
C GLN A 137 10.95 6.20 -28.56
N LEU A 138 11.51 5.88 -29.73
CA LEU A 138 12.96 5.73 -29.90
C LEU A 138 13.63 7.11 -29.96
N ILE A 139 14.72 7.25 -29.22
CA ILE A 139 15.53 8.46 -29.16
C ILE A 139 16.98 8.16 -29.52
N GLU A 140 17.56 9.00 -30.37
CA GLU A 140 19.00 9.00 -30.62
C GLU A 140 19.69 9.96 -29.65
N ILE A 141 20.72 9.47 -28.96
CA ILE A 141 21.42 10.21 -27.90
C ILE A 141 22.71 10.83 -28.45
#